data_AF-A0A517N507-F1
#
_entry.id   AF-A0A517N507-F1
#
_cell.length_a   1.000
_cell.length_b   1.000
_cell.length_c   1.000
_cell.angle_alpha   90.00
_cell.angle_beta   90.00
_cell.angle_gamma   90.00
#
_symmetry.space_group_name_H-M   'P 1'
#
loop_
_entity.id
_entity.type
_entity.pdbx_description
1 polymer ?
#
loop_
_entity_poly.entity_id
_entity_poly.type
_entity_poly.pdbx_seq_one_letter_code
_entity_poly.pdbx_strand_id
1 'polypeptide(L)'
;MANNSIIDGLLKARLLVAALGERISEPWWKSQFLTPAGMNIGQRIFPRSTGVAALSSATVAARKDHDDKTGLRSFHLFRFPSSIEHQLVDVANELADWTLPTESTDIVQLLQEMSEGSDIKFSKGPKSLGKITEIQKASTPRDIASLYAASIAKNQRVYPYFEAADDE
;
A
#
# COMPACT_ATOMS: atom_id res chain seq x y z
N MET A 1 1.42 -8.88 20.42
CA MET A 1 2.36 -7.75 20.16
C MET A 1 3.02 -7.83 18.78
N ALA A 2 3.52 -8.99 18.31
CA ALA A 2 4.12 -9.10 16.97
C ALA A 2 3.15 -8.86 15.79
N ASN A 3 1.88 -9.30 15.91
CA ASN A 3 0.87 -9.11 14.85
C ASN A 3 0.54 -7.63 14.59
N ASN A 4 0.53 -6.80 15.65
CA ASN A 4 0.25 -5.37 15.49
C ASN A 4 1.31 -4.69 14.62
N SER A 5 2.59 -5.00 14.87
CA SER A 5 3.71 -4.43 14.11
C SER A 5 3.65 -4.77 12.60
N ILE A 6 3.16 -5.95 12.24
CA ILE A 6 2.98 -6.33 10.83
C ILE A 6 1.83 -5.55 10.20
N ILE A 7 0.66 -5.51 10.86
CA ILE A 7 -0.51 -4.78 10.36
C ILE A 7 -0.22 -3.28 10.23
N ASP A 8 0.44 -2.68 11.22
CA ASP A 8 0.91 -1.28 11.20
C ASP A 8 1.83 -1.04 9.99
N GLY A 9 2.77 -1.96 9.76
CA GLY A 9 3.67 -1.92 8.60
C GLY A 9 2.94 -2.03 7.26
N LEU A 10 1.96 -2.94 7.15
CA LEU A 10 1.14 -3.09 5.94
C LEU A 10 0.26 -1.87 5.69
N LEU A 11 -0.34 -1.28 6.73
CA LEU A 11 -1.12 -0.05 6.63
C LEU A 11 -0.23 1.11 6.17
N LYS A 12 0.96 1.27 6.77
CA LYS A 12 1.93 2.29 6.36
C LYS A 12 2.35 2.11 4.91
N ALA A 13 2.68 0.89 4.48
CA ALA A 13 2.98 0.60 3.07
C ALA A 13 1.82 0.98 2.16
N ARG A 14 0.59 0.57 2.51
CA ARG A 14 -0.63 0.87 1.73
C ARG A 14 -0.83 2.36 1.59
N LEU A 15 -0.72 3.11 2.68
CA LEU A 15 -0.90 4.57 2.69
C LEU A 15 0.15 5.27 1.84
N LEU A 16 1.44 4.95 2.01
CA LEU A 16 2.52 5.58 1.25
C LEU A 16 2.43 5.24 -0.25
N VAL A 17 2.20 3.98 -0.60
CA VAL A 17 2.09 3.55 -2.00
C VAL A 17 0.81 4.13 -2.65
N ALA A 18 -0.31 4.18 -1.91
CA ALA A 18 -1.55 4.81 -2.38
C ALA A 18 -1.37 6.31 -2.65
N ALA A 19 -0.67 7.02 -1.77
CA ALA A 19 -0.39 8.44 -1.96
C ALA A 19 0.58 8.67 -3.13
N LEU A 20 1.65 7.87 -3.21
CA LEU A 20 2.66 7.98 -4.24
C LEU A 20 2.09 7.77 -5.64
N GLY A 21 1.26 6.75 -5.82
CA GLY A 21 0.65 6.45 -7.12
C GLY A 21 -0.28 7.55 -7.64
N GLU A 22 -0.83 8.42 -6.79
CA GLU A 22 -1.59 9.60 -7.23
C GLU A 22 -0.70 10.81 -7.55
N ARG A 23 0.50 10.91 -6.95
CA ARG A 23 1.28 12.16 -6.85
C ARG A 23 2.54 12.21 -7.71
N ILE A 24 2.93 11.10 -8.34
CA ILE A 24 4.03 11.10 -9.31
C ILE A 24 3.60 11.75 -10.64
N SER A 25 4.58 12.13 -11.46
CA SER A 25 4.35 12.85 -12.73
C SER A 25 3.46 12.10 -13.73
N GLU A 26 3.56 10.77 -13.75
CA GLU A 26 2.66 9.87 -14.48
C GLU A 26 1.88 9.02 -13.48
N PRO A 27 0.73 9.50 -12.98
CA PRO A 27 -0.03 8.81 -11.95
C PRO A 27 -0.37 7.37 -12.34
N TRP A 28 -0.21 6.47 -11.37
CA TRP A 28 -0.47 5.05 -11.52
C TRP A 28 -1.96 4.73 -11.67
N TRP A 29 -2.82 5.54 -11.06
CA TRP A 29 -4.27 5.45 -11.18
C TRP A 29 -4.88 6.84 -11.21
N LYS A 30 -6.11 6.92 -11.74
CA LYS A 30 -6.82 8.18 -11.97
C LYS A 30 -7.67 8.58 -10.75
N SER A 31 -7.03 8.83 -9.62
CA SER A 31 -7.65 9.42 -8.43
C SER A 31 -6.73 10.45 -7.79
N GLN A 32 -7.28 11.27 -6.88
CA GLN A 32 -6.55 12.38 -6.24
C GLN A 32 -6.86 12.52 -4.74
N PHE A 33 -7.40 11.48 -4.10
CA PHE A 33 -7.92 11.55 -2.72
C PHE A 33 -6.83 11.82 -1.69
N LEU A 34 -5.65 11.23 -1.90
CA LEU A 34 -4.48 11.38 -1.06
C LEU A 34 -3.55 12.47 -1.55
N THR A 35 -3.93 13.33 -2.51
CA THR A 35 -3.16 14.55 -2.83
C THR A 35 -3.41 15.65 -1.79
N PRO A 36 -2.55 16.68 -1.64
CA PRO A 36 -2.83 17.81 -0.74
C PRO A 36 -4.19 18.47 -1.02
N ALA A 37 -4.57 18.61 -2.30
CA ALA A 37 -5.87 19.14 -2.69
C ALA A 37 -7.03 18.22 -2.28
N GLY A 38 -6.89 16.91 -2.52
CA GLY A 38 -7.89 15.91 -2.13
C GLY A 38 -8.10 15.85 -0.62
N MET A 39 -7.01 15.86 0.14
CA MET A 39 -7.05 15.90 1.61
C MET A 39 -7.72 17.17 2.13
N ASN A 40 -7.42 18.34 1.55
CA ASN A 40 -8.07 19.61 1.91
C ASN A 40 -9.58 19.60 1.65
N ILE A 41 -10.03 19.02 0.53
CA ILE A 41 -11.46 18.85 0.24
C ILE A 41 -12.08 17.86 1.23
N GLY A 42 -11.40 16.73 1.47
CA GLY A 42 -11.84 15.70 2.40
C GLY A 42 -12.03 16.22 3.82
N GLN A 43 -11.14 17.09 4.31
CA GLN A 43 -11.27 17.74 5.63
C GLN A 43 -12.55 18.59 5.77
N ARG A 44 -13.07 19.13 4.67
CA ARG A 44 -14.31 19.91 4.67
C ARG A 44 -15.56 19.03 4.66
N ILE A 45 -15.51 17.89 3.96
CA ILE A 45 -16.67 17.00 3.79
C ILE A 45 -16.75 15.97 4.92
N PHE A 46 -15.60 15.46 5.36
CA PHE A 46 -15.45 14.36 6.31
C PHE A 46 -14.41 14.70 7.39
N PRO A 47 -14.58 15.77 8.19
CA PRO A 47 -13.55 16.28 9.10
C PRO A 47 -13.01 15.25 10.10
N ARG A 48 -13.83 14.26 10.49
CA ARG A 48 -13.46 13.22 11.47
C ARG A 48 -12.94 11.92 10.85
N SER A 49 -13.07 11.76 9.54
CA SER A 49 -12.76 10.50 8.85
C SER A 49 -12.05 10.73 7.52
N THR A 50 -11.44 11.90 7.31
CA THR A 50 -10.81 12.27 6.04
C THR A 50 -9.76 11.25 5.63
N GLY A 51 -8.86 10.88 6.54
CA GLY A 51 -7.77 9.94 6.25
C GLY A 51 -8.28 8.57 5.83
N VAL A 52 -9.15 7.96 6.65
CA VAL A 52 -9.77 6.66 6.35
C VAL A 52 -10.56 6.70 5.04
N ALA A 53 -11.34 7.76 4.80
CA ALA A 53 -12.13 7.92 3.59
C ALA A 53 -11.23 8.09 2.34
N ALA A 54 -10.17 8.89 2.45
CA ALA A 54 -9.21 9.12 1.38
C ALA A 54 -8.43 7.84 1.05
N LEU A 55 -7.90 7.14 2.06
CA LEU A 55 -7.20 5.87 1.85
C LEU A 55 -8.13 4.81 1.25
N SER A 56 -9.35 4.69 1.73
CA SER A 56 -10.33 3.73 1.19
C SER A 56 -10.63 4.02 -0.28
N SER A 57 -10.79 5.30 -0.62
CA SER A 57 -11.09 5.72 -1.99
C SER A 57 -9.91 5.49 -2.94
N ALA A 58 -8.68 5.82 -2.50
CA ALA A 58 -7.46 5.53 -3.26
C ALA A 58 -7.22 4.02 -3.40
N THR A 59 -7.53 3.23 -2.36
CA THR A 59 -7.42 1.76 -2.38
C THR A 59 -8.32 1.15 -3.44
N VAL A 60 -9.53 1.67 -3.68
CA VAL A 60 -10.41 1.19 -4.75
C VAL A 60 -9.78 1.42 -6.13
N ALA A 61 -9.21 2.61 -6.37
CA ALA A 61 -8.55 2.92 -7.63
C ALA A 61 -7.30 2.05 -7.85
N ALA A 62 -6.46 1.92 -6.82
CA ALA A 62 -5.26 1.09 -6.85
C ALA A 62 -5.59 -0.40 -7.01
N ARG A 63 -6.65 -0.89 -6.36
CA ARG A 63 -7.10 -2.29 -6.50
C ARG A 63 -7.44 -2.62 -7.93
N LYS A 64 -8.21 -1.77 -8.62
CA LYS A 64 -8.56 -1.99 -10.02
C LYS A 64 -7.32 -2.15 -10.90
N ASP A 65 -6.33 -1.26 -10.73
CA ASP A 65 -5.07 -1.32 -11.48
C ASP A 65 -4.30 -2.62 -11.20
N HIS A 66 -4.25 -3.07 -9.94
CA HIS A 66 -3.55 -4.31 -9.58
C HIS A 66 -4.27 -5.55 -10.09
N ASP A 67 -5.59 -5.60 -9.96
CA ASP A 67 -6.43 -6.71 -10.42
C ASP A 67 -6.25 -6.99 -11.92
N ASP A 68 -6.14 -5.92 -12.71
CA ASP A 68 -5.91 -6.00 -14.16
C ASP A 68 -4.53 -6.60 -14.49
N LYS A 69 -3.58 -6.67 -13.54
CA LYS A 69 -2.20 -7.18 -13.76
C LYS A 69 -1.91 -8.51 -13.10
N THR A 70 -2.43 -8.74 -11.90
CA THR A 70 -2.13 -9.94 -11.10
C THR A 70 -3.24 -10.99 -11.16
N GLY A 71 -4.43 -10.61 -11.66
CA GLY A 71 -5.59 -11.49 -11.74
C GLY A 71 -6.34 -11.60 -10.41
N LEU A 72 -7.65 -11.91 -10.50
CA LEU A 72 -8.61 -11.82 -9.39
C LEU A 72 -8.40 -12.82 -8.25
N ARG A 73 -7.63 -13.89 -8.48
CA ARG A 73 -7.36 -14.94 -7.47
C ARG A 73 -6.11 -14.64 -6.62
N SER A 74 -5.45 -13.52 -6.87
CA SER A 74 -4.26 -13.08 -6.13
C SER A 74 -4.61 -12.08 -5.04
N PHE A 75 -3.81 -12.06 -3.98
CA PHE A 75 -3.86 -11.04 -2.93
C PHE A 75 -2.72 -10.06 -3.12
N HIS A 76 -2.94 -8.78 -2.87
CA HIS A 76 -1.92 -7.75 -2.99
C HIS A 76 -2.21 -6.62 -2.01
N LEU A 77 -1.32 -5.61 -1.97
CA LEU A 77 -1.38 -4.52 -1.00
C LEU A 77 -2.75 -3.82 -0.89
N PHE A 78 -3.55 -3.83 -1.95
CA PHE A 78 -4.86 -3.17 -2.05
C PHE A 78 -6.05 -4.15 -2.03
N ARG A 79 -5.78 -5.45 -1.87
CA ARG A 79 -6.77 -6.52 -1.64
C ARG A 79 -6.11 -7.69 -0.92
N PHE A 80 -6.10 -7.63 0.39
CA PHE A 80 -5.74 -8.75 1.25
C PHE A 80 -6.96 -9.63 1.58
N PRO A 81 -6.77 -10.80 2.21
CA PRO A 81 -7.87 -11.57 2.78
C PRO A 81 -8.69 -10.74 3.79
N SER A 82 -9.97 -11.06 3.92
CA SER A 82 -10.91 -10.32 4.78
C SER A 82 -10.43 -10.16 6.22
N SER A 83 -9.79 -11.20 6.79
CA SER A 83 -9.23 -11.15 8.15
C SER A 83 -8.14 -10.09 8.33
N ILE A 84 -7.33 -9.84 7.30
CA ILE A 84 -6.29 -8.81 7.30
C ILE A 84 -6.91 -7.43 6.99
N GLU A 85 -7.86 -7.37 6.06
CA GLU A 85 -8.58 -6.12 5.75
C GLU A 85 -9.31 -5.56 6.97
N HIS A 86 -9.96 -6.41 7.78
CA HIS A 86 -10.59 -5.97 9.04
C HIS A 86 -9.56 -5.37 10.01
N GLN A 87 -8.42 -6.05 10.22
CA GLN A 87 -7.37 -5.53 11.09
C GLN A 87 -6.79 -4.20 10.60
N LEU A 88 -6.63 -4.04 9.29
CA LEU A 88 -6.17 -2.77 8.70
C LEU A 88 -7.16 -1.64 8.92
N VAL A 89 -8.47 -1.93 8.85
CA VAL A 89 -9.52 -0.93 9.14
C VAL A 89 -9.52 -0.54 10.61
N ASP A 90 -9.37 -1.51 11.52
CA ASP A 90 -9.33 -1.24 12.97
C ASP A 90 -8.14 -0.31 13.31
N VAL A 91 -6.93 -0.67 12.86
CA VAL A 91 -5.72 0.17 13.06
C VAL A 91 -5.86 1.54 12.38
N ALA A 92 -6.45 1.60 11.18
CA ALA A 92 -6.67 2.86 10.48
C ALA A 92 -7.62 3.80 11.24
N ASN A 93 -8.66 3.27 11.88
CA ASN A 93 -9.60 4.07 12.68
C ASN A 93 -8.97 4.56 13.99
N GLU A 94 -8.01 3.83 14.54
CA GLU A 94 -7.26 4.22 15.75
C GLU A 94 -6.15 5.23 15.46
N LEU A 95 -5.77 5.40 14.19
CA LEU A 95 -4.72 6.32 13.79
C LEU A 95 -5.12 7.78 14.06
N ALA A 96 -4.53 8.37 15.10
CA ALA A 96 -4.81 9.73 15.53
C ALA A 96 -4.38 10.80 14.50
N ASP A 97 -3.37 10.50 13.68
CA ASP A 97 -2.84 11.43 12.67
C ASP A 97 -2.58 10.72 11.33
N TRP A 98 -3.19 11.24 10.28
CA TRP A 98 -3.07 10.79 8.89
C TRP A 98 -2.06 11.63 8.08
N THR A 99 -1.16 12.33 8.75
CA THR A 99 -0.17 13.19 8.10
C THR A 99 0.68 12.40 7.11
N LEU A 100 0.51 12.77 5.84
CA LEU A 100 1.35 12.34 4.73
C LEU A 100 2.31 13.48 4.38
N PRO A 101 3.59 13.18 4.07
CA PRO A 101 4.48 14.19 3.48
C PRO A 101 3.83 14.80 2.25
N THR A 102 4.06 16.08 1.98
CA THR A 102 3.52 16.75 0.77
C THR A 102 4.23 16.27 -0.49
N GLU A 103 5.56 16.19 -0.42
CA GLU A 103 6.40 15.87 -1.57
C GLU A 103 6.51 14.35 -1.80
N SER A 104 6.44 13.94 -3.06
CA SER A 104 6.59 12.53 -3.45
C SER A 104 7.98 11.98 -3.12
N THR A 105 9.02 12.83 -3.08
CA THR A 105 10.38 12.45 -2.69
C THR A 105 10.46 11.96 -1.25
N ASP A 106 9.71 12.60 -0.35
CA ASP A 106 9.70 12.25 1.07
C ASP A 106 8.94 10.92 1.28
N ILE A 107 7.87 10.69 0.51
CA ILE A 107 7.16 9.40 0.51
C ILE A 107 8.08 8.27 0.05
N VAL A 108 8.89 8.52 -0.99
CA VAL A 108 9.89 7.55 -1.47
C VAL A 108 10.95 7.29 -0.41
N GLN A 109 11.43 8.32 0.29
CA GLN A 109 12.39 8.16 1.38
C GLN A 109 11.80 7.30 2.51
N LEU A 110 10.55 7.54 2.93
CA LEU A 110 9.89 6.71 3.94
C LEU A 110 9.74 5.25 3.52
N LEU A 111 9.50 4.97 2.23
CA LEU A 111 9.49 3.61 1.71
C LEU A 111 10.88 2.98 1.72
N GLN A 112 11.93 3.76 1.45
CA GLN A 112 13.32 3.29 1.53
C GLN A 112 13.73 2.94 2.97
N GLU A 113 13.42 3.81 3.94
CA GLU A 113 13.64 3.55 5.37
C GLU A 113 12.86 2.31 5.82
N MET A 114 11.61 2.16 5.39
CA MET A 114 10.81 0.97 5.70
C MET A 114 11.37 -0.31 5.04
N SER A 115 12.17 -0.19 3.98
CA SER A 115 12.77 -1.32 3.27
C SER A 115 14.08 -1.83 3.88
N GLU A 116 14.57 -1.22 4.97
CA GLU A 116 15.83 -1.60 5.59
C GLU A 116 15.89 -3.10 5.97
N GLY A 117 16.96 -3.76 5.51
CA GLY A 117 17.19 -5.19 5.73
C GLY A 117 16.36 -6.12 4.85
N SER A 118 15.62 -5.61 3.85
CA SER A 118 15.01 -6.41 2.79
C SER A 118 16.06 -6.87 1.77
N ASP A 119 16.04 -8.14 1.39
CA ASP A 119 16.89 -8.73 0.35
C ASP A 119 16.13 -9.07 -0.95
N ILE A 120 14.85 -8.70 -1.02
CA ILE A 120 13.99 -9.04 -2.15
C ILE A 120 14.48 -8.38 -3.44
N LYS A 121 14.58 -9.20 -4.50
CA LYS A 121 15.00 -8.72 -5.82
C LYS A 121 13.84 -8.13 -6.60
N PHE A 122 14.00 -6.89 -7.02
CA PHE A 122 13.09 -6.20 -7.92
C PHE A 122 12.95 -6.93 -9.28
N SER A 123 11.71 -7.05 -9.76
CA SER A 123 11.40 -7.39 -11.15
C SER A 123 10.19 -6.61 -11.63
N LYS A 124 10.21 -6.13 -12.88
CA LYS A 124 9.10 -5.43 -13.50
C LYS A 124 7.86 -6.34 -13.63
N GLY A 125 6.67 -5.78 -13.44
CA GLY A 125 5.40 -6.48 -13.61
C GLY A 125 4.95 -7.23 -12.36
N PRO A 126 4.04 -8.21 -12.51
CA PRO A 126 3.62 -9.08 -11.41
C PRO A 126 4.80 -9.79 -10.76
N LYS A 127 4.88 -9.71 -9.43
CA LYS A 127 5.94 -10.33 -8.63
C LYS A 127 5.29 -11.17 -7.53
N SER A 128 5.42 -12.49 -7.61
CA SER A 128 4.99 -13.38 -6.51
C SER A 128 5.89 -13.17 -5.29
N LEU A 129 5.25 -13.01 -4.14
CA LEU A 129 5.83 -13.01 -2.79
C LEU A 129 5.63 -14.38 -2.11
N GLY A 130 5.14 -15.39 -2.85
CA GLY A 130 4.80 -16.71 -2.34
C GLY A 130 3.32 -16.84 -1.97
N LYS A 131 3.02 -17.80 -1.08
CA LYS A 131 1.65 -18.06 -0.60
C LYS A 131 1.17 -16.98 0.35
N ILE A 132 -0.15 -16.78 0.47
CA ILE A 132 -0.73 -15.77 1.35
C ILE A 132 -0.36 -15.96 2.84
N THR A 133 0.01 -17.16 3.26
CA THR A 133 0.53 -17.44 4.62
C THR A 133 1.80 -16.65 4.94
N GLU A 134 2.57 -16.30 3.91
CA GLU A 134 3.80 -15.49 4.00
C GLU A 134 3.53 -14.06 4.46
N ILE A 135 2.28 -13.58 4.38
CA ILE A 135 1.91 -12.23 4.86
C ILE A 135 2.21 -12.03 6.36
N GLN A 136 2.27 -13.12 7.12
CA GLN A 136 2.58 -13.14 8.55
C GLN A 136 4.08 -12.99 8.86
N LYS A 137 4.94 -13.00 7.84
CA LYS A 137 6.38 -12.78 8.04
C LYS A 137 6.66 -11.32 8.38
N ALA A 138 7.50 -11.09 9.37
CA ALA A 138 7.94 -9.75 9.76
C ALA A 138 8.76 -9.03 8.65
N SER A 139 9.25 -9.74 7.64
CA SER A 139 9.87 -9.12 6.46
C SER A 139 8.85 -8.55 5.48
N THR A 140 7.62 -9.05 5.45
CA THR A 140 6.66 -8.77 4.38
C THR A 140 6.40 -7.28 4.14
N PRO A 141 6.12 -6.44 5.16
CA PRO A 141 5.97 -5.00 4.92
C PRO A 141 7.22 -4.37 4.29
N ARG A 142 8.41 -4.80 4.73
CA ARG A 142 9.71 -4.29 4.25
C ARG A 142 9.97 -4.72 2.81
N ASP A 143 9.66 -5.97 2.48
CA ASP A 143 9.79 -6.51 1.12
C ASP A 143 8.87 -5.75 0.15
N ILE A 144 7.63 -5.49 0.55
CA ILE A 144 6.68 -4.68 -0.22
C ILE A 144 7.22 -3.25 -0.42
N ALA A 145 7.67 -2.59 0.65
CA ALA A 145 8.26 -1.25 0.57
C ALA A 145 9.46 -1.21 -0.38
N SER A 146 10.36 -2.19 -0.29
CA SER A 146 11.55 -2.32 -1.12
C SER A 146 11.19 -2.37 -2.60
N LEU A 147 10.19 -3.20 -2.97
CA LEU A 147 9.74 -3.33 -4.34
C LEU A 147 9.16 -2.01 -4.88
N TYR A 148 8.32 -1.32 -4.11
CA TYR A 148 7.74 -0.04 -4.55
C TYR A 148 8.76 1.10 -4.59
N ALA A 149 9.68 1.20 -3.63
CA ALA A 149 10.77 2.17 -3.69
C ALA A 149 11.65 1.97 -4.94
N ALA A 150 12.01 0.71 -5.23
CA ALA A 150 12.77 0.36 -6.42
C ALA A 150 11.99 0.64 -7.72
N SER A 151 10.66 0.52 -7.71
CA SER A 151 9.79 0.80 -8.86
C SER A 151 9.90 2.25 -9.34
N ILE A 152 10.01 3.18 -8.39
CA ILE A 152 10.18 4.61 -8.66
C ILE A 152 11.56 4.89 -9.20
N ALA A 153 12.60 4.41 -8.51
CA ALA A 153 13.99 4.62 -8.90
C ALA A 153 14.30 4.08 -10.32
N LYS A 154 13.64 2.98 -10.70
CA LYS A 154 13.81 2.34 -12.02
C LYS A 154 12.83 2.83 -13.08
N ASN A 155 11.88 3.70 -12.71
CA ASN A 155 10.74 4.09 -13.54
C ASN A 155 10.03 2.87 -14.18
N GLN A 156 9.79 1.83 -13.38
CA GLN A 156 9.21 0.56 -13.82
C GLN A 156 8.21 0.06 -12.79
N ARG A 157 6.97 -0.21 -13.22
CA ARG A 157 5.92 -0.74 -12.34
C ARG A 157 6.23 -2.17 -11.88
N VAL A 158 5.94 -2.42 -10.61
CA VAL A 158 5.88 -3.75 -9.98
C VAL A 158 4.51 -3.93 -9.35
N TYR A 159 4.02 -5.17 -9.34
CA TYR A 159 2.76 -5.54 -8.72
C TYR A 159 3.01 -6.74 -7.80
N PRO A 160 3.49 -6.49 -6.56
CA PRO A 160 3.74 -7.55 -5.60
C PRO A 160 2.42 -8.22 -5.19
N TYR A 161 2.37 -9.54 -5.26
CA TYR A 161 1.17 -10.31 -4.94
C TYR A 161 1.51 -11.61 -4.21
N PHE A 162 0.52 -12.14 -3.52
CA PHE A 162 0.53 -13.46 -2.91
C PHE A 162 -0.45 -14.37 -3.63
N GLU A 163 -0.04 -15.62 -3.77
CA GLU A 163 -0.89 -16.69 -4.27
C GLU A 163 -1.84 -17.14 -3.16
N ALA A 164 -3.06 -17.55 -3.53
CA ALA A 164 -3.95 -18.18 -2.57
C ALA A 164 -3.29 -19.41 -1.95
N ALA A 165 -3.61 -19.72 -0.69
CA ALA A 165 -3.27 -21.04 -0.16
C ALA A 165 -4.02 -22.08 -0.99
N ASP A 166 -3.38 -23.20 -1.30
CA ASP A 166 -4.09 -24.33 -1.90
C ASP A 166 -5.22 -24.71 -0.94
N ASP A 167 -6.45 -24.86 -1.46
CA ASP A 167 -7.56 -25.42 -0.70
C ASP A 167 -7.19 -26.89 -0.42
N GLU A 168 -6.73 -27.21 0.80
CA GLU A 168 -6.65 -28.59 1.30
C GLU A 168 -8.05 -29.10 1.68
#